data_AF-A0A016ADG0-F1
#
_entry.id   AF-A0A016ADG0-F1
#
_cell.length_a   1.000
_cell.length_b   1.000
_cell.length_c   1.000
_cell.angle_alpha   90.00
_cell.angle_beta   90.00
_cell.angle_gamma   90.00
#
_symmetry.space_group_name_H-M   'P 1'
#
loop_
_entity.id
_entity.type
_entity.pdbx_description
1 polymer ?
#
loop_
_entity_poly.entity_id
_entity_poly.type
_entity_poly.pdbx_seq_one_letter_code
_entity_poly.pdbx_strand_id
1 'polypeptide(L)'
;MLLSWVGFLSPSATEAPKVEEVRQTVSGSIVLDYSRGQKTKYDERNFVEAVYKLLAVTRPLRETPGVSLEGIRLTGYTAPDGDYRANERLGLQRALALKDYIRREKSFGTVPFEVNWIAEDWKGLTDLIVGSEMAFKESVLDIIRTVDVVDGRERMLMDLAGGTAYHYLSSAFFGRLRRIEYEVTYVDGSIATQPSTGMTEGVSVVTSGKPEAFSVADFCRLAEAHAVGSAEFNDLMDLAGRLYPDSPVACINAAGVALLRRDTERARKYLQRFATLPEAGCNMGILCLLEGDRGKAEVYLSLAQAGGSVPAGRALRFLQSK
;
A
#
# COMPACT_ATOMS: atom_id res chain seq x y z
N MET A 1 41.39 12.48 13.86
CA MET A 1 40.85 12.69 15.22
C MET A 1 39.56 13.50 15.21
N LEU A 2 39.49 14.68 14.57
CA LEU A 2 38.24 15.46 14.52
C LEU A 2 37.05 14.71 13.87
N LEU A 3 37.31 14.00 12.77
CA LEU A 3 36.29 13.26 12.02
C LEU A 3 35.73 12.03 12.73
N SER A 4 36.43 11.48 13.74
CA SER A 4 35.92 10.34 14.52
C SER A 4 34.85 10.74 15.53
N TRP A 5 34.49 12.03 15.60
CA TRP A 5 33.40 12.54 16.44
C TRP A 5 32.17 12.95 15.63
N VAL A 6 32.19 12.76 14.30
CA VAL A 6 31.00 12.93 13.47
C VAL A 6 29.92 11.98 13.98
N GLY A 7 28.75 12.53 14.26
CA GLY A 7 27.59 11.79 14.75
C GLY A 7 26.70 11.32 13.62
N PHE A 8 26.20 10.10 13.74
CA PHE A 8 25.11 9.56 12.94
C PHE A 8 23.95 9.23 13.89
N LEU A 9 22.76 9.65 13.52
CA LEU A 9 21.54 9.43 14.27
C LEU A 9 20.89 8.12 13.82
N SER A 10 20.44 7.33 14.79
CA SER A 10 19.44 6.29 14.55
C SER A 10 18.05 6.94 14.50
N PRO A 11 17.12 6.43 13.67
CA PRO A 11 15.75 6.92 13.67
C PRO A 11 15.14 6.76 15.08
N SER A 12 14.48 7.81 15.58
CA SER A 12 13.77 7.76 16.86
C SER A 12 12.53 6.87 16.76
N ALA A 13 11.95 6.40 17.86
CA ALA A 13 10.69 5.62 17.84
C ALA A 13 9.50 6.38 17.21
N THR A 14 9.61 7.70 17.05
CA THR A 14 8.61 8.57 16.39
C THR A 14 8.83 8.70 14.88
N GLU A 15 10.03 8.33 14.38
CA GLU A 15 10.40 8.21 12.96
C GLU A 15 10.64 6.75 12.53
N ALA A 16 10.57 5.79 13.47
CA ALA A 16 10.38 4.39 13.18
C ALA A 16 9.19 4.29 12.22
N PRO A 17 9.27 3.42 11.20
CA PRO A 17 8.20 3.35 10.23
C PRO A 17 6.91 3.15 11.02
N LYS A 18 5.89 3.98 10.74
CA LYS A 18 4.57 3.37 10.68
C LYS A 18 4.80 2.21 9.75
N VAL A 19 4.86 1.00 10.31
CA VAL A 19 4.80 -0.20 9.50
C VAL A 19 3.58 0.05 8.64
N GLU A 20 3.81 0.39 7.37
CA GLU A 20 2.72 0.44 6.41
C GLU A 20 2.35 -1.01 6.30
N GLU A 21 1.38 -1.38 7.13
CA GLU A 21 0.72 -2.66 7.09
C GLU A 21 0.37 -2.87 5.63
N VAL A 22 1.14 -3.72 4.94
CA VAL A 22 0.91 -4.00 3.53
C VAL A 22 -0.41 -4.74 3.50
N ARG A 23 -1.48 -3.98 3.26
CA ARG A 23 -2.83 -4.50 3.13
C ARG A 23 -2.89 -5.23 1.81
N GLN A 24 -2.97 -6.55 1.90
CA GLN A 24 -3.16 -7.41 0.75
C GLN A 24 -4.64 -7.79 0.66
N THR A 25 -5.08 -8.04 -0.56
CA THR A 25 -6.46 -8.47 -0.84
C THR A 25 -6.43 -9.71 -1.69
N VAL A 26 -7.17 -10.74 -1.27
CA VAL A 26 -7.46 -11.92 -2.10
C VAL A 26 -8.94 -11.89 -2.46
N SER A 27 -9.22 -11.93 -3.76
CA SER A 27 -10.58 -11.85 -4.29
C SER A 27 -11.02 -13.18 -4.91
N GLY A 28 -12.33 -13.41 -4.93
CA GLY A 28 -12.92 -14.54 -5.61
C GLY A 28 -14.40 -14.35 -5.86
N SER A 29 -15.02 -15.36 -6.50
CA SER A 29 -16.38 -15.26 -7.00
C SER A 29 -17.16 -16.54 -6.78
N ILE A 30 -18.42 -16.39 -6.38
CA ILE A 30 -19.40 -17.45 -6.19
C ILE A 30 -20.57 -17.19 -7.14
N VAL A 31 -20.60 -17.93 -8.25
CA VAL A 31 -21.74 -17.92 -9.18
C VAL A 31 -22.93 -18.58 -8.50
N LEU A 32 -24.10 -17.97 -8.62
CA LEU A 32 -25.33 -18.45 -7.99
C LEU A 32 -26.11 -19.26 -9.03
N ASP A 33 -26.23 -20.58 -8.82
CA ASP A 33 -27.06 -21.41 -9.69
C ASP A 33 -28.56 -21.18 -9.39
N TYR A 34 -29.31 -20.84 -10.43
CA TYR A 34 -30.76 -20.58 -10.41
C TYR A 34 -31.55 -21.60 -11.24
N SER A 35 -31.00 -22.81 -11.45
CA SER A 35 -31.54 -23.89 -12.27
C SER A 35 -33.01 -24.32 -12.01
N ARG A 36 -33.74 -23.68 -11.10
CA ARG A 36 -35.18 -23.91 -10.83
C ARG A 36 -36.08 -22.66 -10.82
N GLY A 37 -35.66 -21.56 -11.43
CA GLY A 37 -36.56 -20.41 -11.68
C GLY A 37 -36.96 -19.61 -10.45
N GLN A 38 -36.39 -19.87 -9.28
CA GLN A 38 -36.57 -19.04 -8.08
C GLN A 38 -35.60 -17.86 -8.16
N LYS A 39 -36.00 -16.77 -8.83
CA LYS A 39 -35.21 -15.52 -8.90
C LYS A 39 -34.92 -14.90 -7.51
N THR A 40 -35.71 -15.28 -6.50
CA THR A 40 -35.79 -14.58 -5.20
C THR A 40 -35.35 -15.41 -3.99
N LYS A 41 -35.29 -16.74 -4.08
CA LYS A 41 -34.95 -17.61 -2.95
C LYS A 41 -33.62 -18.29 -3.19
N TYR A 42 -32.74 -18.14 -2.21
CA TYR A 42 -31.43 -18.75 -2.22
C TYR A 42 -31.47 -20.25 -1.99
N ASP A 43 -30.66 -20.96 -2.78
CA ASP A 43 -30.29 -22.34 -2.49
C ASP A 43 -29.20 -22.36 -1.41
N GLU A 44 -29.47 -23.05 -0.32
CA GLU A 44 -28.54 -23.27 0.79
C GLU A 44 -27.21 -23.88 0.31
N ARG A 45 -27.24 -24.66 -0.78
CA ARG A 45 -26.04 -25.20 -1.43
C ARG A 45 -25.06 -24.12 -1.87
N ASN A 46 -25.56 -23.01 -2.42
CA ASN A 46 -24.72 -21.89 -2.86
C ASN A 46 -24.05 -21.20 -1.65
N PHE A 47 -24.72 -21.15 -0.50
CA PHE A 47 -24.14 -20.59 0.73
C PHE A 47 -23.10 -21.52 1.36
N VAL A 48 -23.35 -22.82 1.34
CA VAL A 48 -22.36 -23.82 1.75
C VAL A 48 -21.10 -23.71 0.88
N GLU A 49 -21.24 -23.66 -0.45
CA GLU A 49 -20.10 -23.48 -1.36
C GLU A 49 -19.36 -22.15 -1.12
N ALA A 50 -20.10 -21.06 -0.91
CA ALA A 50 -19.54 -19.76 -0.57
C ALA A 50 -18.69 -19.80 0.71
N VAL A 51 -19.21 -20.44 1.76
CA VAL A 51 -18.50 -20.64 3.03
C VAL A 51 -17.23 -21.45 2.80
N TYR A 52 -17.28 -22.54 2.04
CA TYR A 52 -16.10 -23.35 1.73
C TYR A 52 -15.02 -22.56 0.98
N LYS A 53 -15.38 -21.77 -0.03
CA LYS A 53 -14.43 -20.92 -0.78
C LYS A 53 -13.79 -19.87 0.12
N LEU A 54 -14.59 -19.20 0.96
CA LEU A 54 -14.07 -18.23 1.93
C LEU A 54 -13.17 -18.89 2.98
N LEU A 55 -13.49 -20.09 3.45
CA LEU A 55 -12.65 -20.84 4.39
C LEU A 55 -11.34 -21.29 3.76
N ALA A 56 -11.35 -21.71 2.50
CA ALA A 56 -10.15 -22.10 1.78
C ALA A 56 -9.15 -20.94 1.66
N VAL A 57 -9.63 -19.69 1.58
CA VAL A 57 -8.79 -18.49 1.58
C VAL A 57 -8.41 -18.05 2.99
N THR A 58 -9.37 -17.99 3.92
CA THR A 58 -9.16 -17.37 5.23
C THR A 58 -8.46 -18.27 6.25
N ARG A 59 -8.62 -19.61 6.19
CA ARG A 59 -7.96 -20.52 7.15
C ARG A 59 -6.43 -20.45 7.04
N PRO A 60 -5.81 -20.59 5.85
CA PRO A 60 -4.36 -20.49 5.73
C PRO A 60 -3.84 -19.15 6.22
N LEU A 61 -4.53 -18.04 5.92
CA LEU A 61 -4.16 -16.70 6.38
C LEU A 61 -4.18 -16.60 7.92
N ARG A 62 -5.20 -17.15 8.57
CA ARG A 62 -5.30 -17.15 10.04
C ARG A 62 -4.29 -18.06 10.73
N GLU A 63 -3.86 -19.11 10.06
CA GLU A 63 -2.86 -20.07 10.56
C GLU A 63 -1.42 -19.58 10.31
N THR A 64 -1.22 -18.57 9.45
CA THR A 64 0.09 -18.01 9.12
C THR A 64 0.55 -17.05 10.23
N PRO A 65 1.69 -17.31 10.91
CA PRO A 65 2.21 -16.41 11.93
C PRO A 65 2.54 -15.03 11.35
N GLY A 66 2.11 -13.97 12.05
CA GLY A 66 2.34 -12.59 11.60
C GLY A 66 1.29 -12.07 10.61
N VAL A 67 0.34 -12.89 10.16
CA VAL A 67 -0.77 -12.45 9.31
C VAL A 67 -2.01 -12.15 10.17
N SER A 68 -2.57 -10.95 10.01
CA SER A 68 -3.83 -10.50 10.61
C SER A 68 -4.90 -10.37 9.54
N LEU A 69 -6.05 -11.02 9.74
CA LEU A 69 -7.20 -10.85 8.88
C LEU A 69 -7.99 -9.59 9.30
N GLU A 70 -8.05 -8.60 8.41
CA GLU A 70 -8.63 -7.28 8.71
C GLU A 70 -10.12 -7.21 8.37
N GLY A 71 -10.56 -7.86 7.29
CA GLY A 71 -11.96 -7.76 6.89
C GLY A 71 -12.33 -8.60 5.69
N ILE A 72 -13.64 -8.80 5.52
CA ILE A 72 -14.23 -9.47 4.36
C ILE A 72 -15.28 -8.56 3.76
N ARG A 73 -15.12 -8.19 2.49
CA ARG A 73 -16.14 -7.49 1.71
C ARG A 73 -16.90 -8.51 0.86
N LEU A 74 -18.23 -8.42 0.86
CA LEU A 74 -19.10 -9.19 -0.02
C LEU A 74 -19.84 -8.24 -0.95
N THR A 75 -19.75 -8.46 -2.26
CA THR A 75 -20.45 -7.65 -3.27
C THR A 75 -21.44 -8.52 -4.03
N GLY A 76 -22.74 -8.25 -3.88
CA GLY A 76 -23.79 -8.95 -4.60
C GLY A 76 -24.05 -8.32 -5.98
N TYR A 77 -23.93 -9.11 -7.05
CA TYR A 77 -24.18 -8.66 -8.41
C TYR A 77 -25.48 -9.24 -8.97
N THR A 78 -26.13 -8.47 -9.84
CA THR A 78 -27.22 -8.97 -10.66
C THR A 78 -27.01 -8.66 -12.14
N ALA A 79 -27.77 -9.34 -12.99
CA ALA A 79 -27.71 -9.13 -14.43
C ALA A 79 -28.60 -7.93 -14.80
N PRO A 80 -28.33 -7.24 -15.92
CA PRO A 80 -29.24 -6.22 -16.45
C PRO A 80 -30.47 -6.88 -17.08
N ASP A 81 -31.33 -7.44 -16.24
CA ASP A 81 -32.62 -8.00 -16.61
C ASP A 81 -33.75 -7.47 -15.72
N GLY A 82 -34.70 -6.76 -16.32
CA GLY A 82 -35.92 -6.31 -15.65
C GLY A 82 -35.79 -4.95 -14.96
N ASP A 83 -36.35 -4.81 -13.76
CA ASP A 83 -36.40 -3.52 -13.08
C ASP A 83 -35.12 -3.23 -12.30
N TYR A 84 -34.47 -2.11 -12.60
CA TYR A 84 -33.22 -1.69 -11.96
C TYR A 84 -33.32 -1.65 -10.43
N ARG A 85 -34.41 -1.11 -9.86
CA ARG A 85 -34.59 -1.01 -8.40
C ARG A 85 -34.82 -2.38 -7.77
N ALA A 86 -35.51 -3.28 -8.46
CA ALA A 86 -35.64 -4.66 -8.04
C ALA A 86 -34.28 -5.37 -8.02
N ASN A 87 -33.45 -5.14 -9.05
CA ASN A 87 -32.09 -5.65 -9.16
C ASN A 87 -31.17 -5.11 -8.06
N GLU A 88 -31.27 -3.82 -7.74
CA GLU A 88 -30.57 -3.19 -6.62
C GLU A 88 -30.90 -3.88 -5.28
N ARG A 89 -32.21 -3.96 -4.97
CA ARG A 89 -32.69 -4.62 -3.75
C ARG A 89 -32.25 -6.07 -3.68
N LEU A 90 -32.28 -6.76 -4.81
CA LEU A 90 -31.89 -8.14 -4.91
C LEU A 90 -30.40 -8.27 -4.61
N GLY A 91 -29.51 -7.54 -5.28
CA GLY A 91 -28.06 -7.55 -5.01
C GLY A 91 -27.70 -7.32 -3.53
N LEU A 92 -28.37 -6.38 -2.87
CA LEU A 92 -28.17 -6.10 -1.44
C LEU A 92 -28.66 -7.24 -0.54
N GLN A 93 -29.94 -7.65 -0.68
CA GLN A 93 -30.51 -8.77 0.07
C GLN A 93 -29.65 -10.01 -0.11
N ARG A 94 -29.06 -10.12 -1.29
CA ARG A 94 -28.19 -11.21 -1.65
C ARG A 94 -26.94 -11.31 -0.78
N ALA A 95 -26.13 -10.27 -0.76
CA ALA A 95 -24.91 -10.26 0.03
C ALA A 95 -25.18 -10.28 1.55
N LEU A 96 -26.28 -9.65 2.01
CA LEU A 96 -26.69 -9.71 3.42
C LEU A 96 -27.04 -11.13 3.88
N ALA A 97 -27.81 -11.88 3.08
CA ALA A 97 -28.18 -13.24 3.45
C ALA A 97 -26.96 -14.17 3.59
N LEU A 98 -25.95 -14.01 2.72
CA LEU A 98 -24.69 -14.75 2.85
C LEU A 98 -23.92 -14.34 4.11
N LYS A 99 -23.82 -13.03 4.39
CA LYS A 99 -23.20 -12.53 5.63
C LYS A 99 -23.86 -13.12 6.88
N ASP A 100 -25.20 -13.13 6.92
CA ASP A 100 -25.96 -13.68 8.05
C ASP A 100 -25.75 -15.19 8.18
N TYR A 101 -25.71 -15.91 7.06
CA TYR A 101 -25.40 -17.34 7.04
C TYR A 101 -24.00 -17.61 7.62
N ILE A 102 -22.98 -16.89 7.14
CA ILE A 102 -21.59 -17.02 7.61
C ILE A 102 -21.48 -16.73 9.12
N ARG A 103 -22.20 -15.71 9.62
CA ARG A 103 -22.19 -15.35 11.05
C ARG A 103 -22.78 -16.45 11.92
N ARG A 104 -23.79 -17.18 11.46
CA ARG A 104 -24.40 -18.32 12.19
C ARG A 104 -23.46 -19.51 12.29
N GLU A 105 -22.67 -19.77 11.24
CA GLU A 105 -21.67 -20.86 11.21
C GLU A 105 -20.47 -20.64 12.14
N LYS A 106 -20.36 -19.47 12.80
CA LYS A 106 -19.28 -19.08 13.74
C LYS A 106 -17.84 -19.28 13.25
N SER A 107 -17.65 -19.53 11.96
CA SER A 107 -16.38 -19.98 11.40
C SER A 107 -15.34 -18.85 11.22
N PHE A 108 -15.78 -17.59 11.33
CA PHE A 108 -14.99 -16.39 11.03
C PHE A 108 -14.81 -15.45 12.23
N GLY A 109 -15.20 -15.88 13.45
CA GLY A 109 -14.98 -15.10 14.68
C GLY A 109 -15.54 -13.67 14.62
N THR A 110 -14.72 -12.70 15.03
CA THR A 110 -15.07 -11.27 15.12
C THR A 110 -14.68 -10.45 13.89
N VAL A 111 -14.16 -11.08 12.82
CA VAL A 111 -13.74 -10.40 11.59
C VAL A 111 -14.87 -9.51 11.07
N PRO A 112 -14.63 -8.23 10.73
CA PRO A 112 -15.66 -7.34 10.22
C PRO A 112 -16.08 -7.75 8.80
N PHE A 113 -17.38 -7.56 8.51
CA PHE A 113 -17.97 -7.84 7.20
C PHE A 113 -18.59 -6.57 6.63
N GLU A 114 -18.12 -6.18 5.45
CA GLU A 114 -18.70 -5.12 4.64
C GLU A 114 -19.57 -5.73 3.54
N VAL A 115 -20.71 -5.11 3.25
CA VAL A 115 -21.66 -5.59 2.25
C VAL A 115 -21.95 -4.49 1.25
N ASN A 116 -21.63 -4.78 0.00
CA ASN A 116 -21.87 -3.94 -1.16
C ASN A 116 -22.80 -4.65 -2.15
N TRP A 117 -23.34 -3.89 -3.10
CA TRP A 117 -24.16 -4.43 -4.17
C TRP A 117 -23.95 -3.62 -5.45
N ILE A 118 -24.11 -4.31 -6.57
CA ILE A 118 -24.19 -3.71 -7.90
C ILE A 118 -25.51 -4.18 -8.50
N ALA A 119 -26.40 -3.21 -8.76
CA ALA A 119 -27.71 -3.49 -9.32
C ALA A 119 -27.58 -4.25 -10.64
N GLU A 120 -26.82 -3.72 -11.59
CA GLU A 120 -26.64 -4.33 -12.90
C GLU A 120 -25.16 -4.36 -13.27
N ASP A 121 -24.62 -5.56 -13.47
CA ASP A 121 -23.20 -5.74 -13.78
C ASP A 121 -22.87 -5.50 -15.27
N TRP A 122 -22.97 -4.25 -15.69
CA TRP A 122 -22.64 -3.83 -17.04
C TRP A 122 -21.17 -4.06 -17.40
N LYS A 123 -20.26 -3.96 -16.42
CA LYS A 123 -18.84 -4.23 -16.62
C LYS A 123 -18.61 -5.71 -16.88
N GLY A 124 -19.09 -6.59 -16.01
CA GLY A 124 -18.95 -8.03 -16.21
C GLY A 124 -19.67 -8.51 -17.47
N LEU A 125 -20.81 -7.90 -17.84
CA LEU A 125 -21.47 -8.19 -19.12
C LEU A 125 -20.57 -7.82 -20.31
N THR A 126 -19.93 -6.65 -20.26
CA THR A 126 -18.98 -6.19 -21.30
C THR A 126 -17.82 -7.16 -21.44
N ASP A 127 -17.21 -7.59 -20.34
CA ASP A 127 -16.09 -8.54 -20.35
C ASP A 127 -16.49 -9.89 -20.99
N LEU A 128 -17.69 -10.39 -20.68
CA LEU A 128 -18.24 -11.60 -21.29
C LEU A 128 -18.49 -11.45 -22.80
N ILE A 129 -19.02 -10.30 -23.23
CA ILE A 129 -19.27 -10.01 -24.64
C ILE A 129 -17.96 -9.92 -25.42
N VAL A 130 -16.97 -9.18 -24.90
CA VAL A 130 -15.64 -9.03 -25.50
C VAL A 130 -14.96 -10.39 -25.68
N GLY A 131 -15.10 -11.30 -24.73
CA GLY A 131 -14.56 -12.66 -24.81
C GLY A 131 -15.38 -13.65 -25.66
N SER A 132 -16.42 -13.20 -26.36
CA SER A 132 -17.33 -14.06 -27.14
C SER A 132 -17.33 -13.78 -28.63
N GLU A 133 -17.88 -14.73 -29.39
CA GLU A 133 -18.11 -14.65 -30.84
C GLU A 133 -19.60 -14.42 -31.17
N MET A 134 -20.32 -13.69 -30.30
CA MET A 134 -21.76 -13.48 -30.49
C MET A 134 -22.08 -12.62 -31.72
N ALA A 135 -23.23 -12.89 -32.35
CA ALA A 135 -23.76 -12.02 -33.40
C ALA A 135 -24.04 -10.61 -32.84
N PHE A 136 -23.81 -9.58 -33.66
CA PHE A 136 -24.01 -8.16 -33.32
C PHE A 136 -23.15 -7.65 -32.15
N LYS A 137 -22.04 -8.34 -31.82
CA LYS A 137 -21.12 -7.98 -30.73
C LYS A 137 -20.79 -6.49 -30.67
N GLU A 138 -20.30 -5.91 -31.76
CA GLU A 138 -19.90 -4.50 -31.78
C GLU A 138 -21.08 -3.55 -31.58
N SER A 139 -22.26 -3.86 -32.15
CA SER A 139 -23.47 -3.07 -31.95
C SER A 139 -23.96 -3.12 -30.51
N VAL A 140 -23.88 -4.29 -29.86
CA VAL A 140 -24.21 -4.45 -28.43
C VAL A 140 -23.23 -3.64 -27.56
N LEU A 141 -21.92 -3.76 -27.82
CA LEU A 141 -20.90 -2.99 -27.09
C LEU A 141 -21.07 -1.49 -27.29
N ASP A 142 -21.45 -1.05 -28.48
CA ASP A 142 -21.72 0.36 -28.77
C ASP A 142 -22.90 0.90 -27.96
N ILE A 143 -24.01 0.15 -27.88
CA ILE A 143 -25.16 0.50 -27.03
C ILE A 143 -24.74 0.59 -25.56
N ILE A 144 -23.96 -0.37 -25.06
CA ILE A 144 -23.49 -0.35 -23.65
C ILE A 144 -22.61 0.87 -23.38
N ARG A 145 -21.80 1.31 -24.34
CA ARG A 145 -20.91 2.47 -24.21
C ARG A 145 -21.62 3.82 -24.30
N THR A 146 -22.64 3.92 -25.16
CA THR A 146 -23.20 5.22 -25.57
C THR A 146 -24.54 5.56 -24.94
N VAL A 147 -25.30 4.55 -24.49
CA VAL A 147 -26.63 4.75 -23.91
C VAL A 147 -26.53 4.67 -22.40
N ASP A 148 -27.04 5.66 -21.67
CA ASP A 148 -27.05 5.62 -20.20
C ASP A 148 -28.00 4.53 -19.67
N VAL A 149 -27.66 3.95 -18.51
CA VAL A 149 -28.44 2.87 -17.89
C VAL A 149 -29.89 3.31 -17.65
N VAL A 150 -30.07 4.55 -17.16
CA VAL A 150 -31.38 5.12 -16.86
C VAL A 150 -32.13 5.60 -18.11
N ASP A 151 -31.44 5.73 -19.24
CA ASP A 151 -31.99 6.23 -20.52
C ASP A 151 -32.40 5.09 -21.46
N GLY A 152 -32.61 3.89 -20.92
CA GLY A 152 -33.18 2.77 -21.67
C GLY A 152 -32.16 1.89 -22.40
N ARG A 153 -30.92 1.80 -21.90
CA ARG A 153 -29.89 0.87 -22.42
C ARG A 153 -30.42 -0.56 -22.62
N GLU A 154 -31.09 -1.13 -21.61
CA GLU A 154 -31.69 -2.47 -21.70
C GLU A 154 -32.75 -2.55 -22.81
N ARG A 155 -33.61 -1.53 -22.93
CA ARG A 155 -34.63 -1.46 -23.99
C ARG A 155 -34.01 -1.46 -25.38
N MET A 156 -32.97 -0.66 -25.59
CA MET A 156 -32.29 -0.62 -26.88
C MET A 156 -31.63 -1.96 -27.23
N LEU A 157 -31.11 -2.69 -26.24
CA LEU A 157 -30.62 -4.05 -26.45
C LEU A 157 -31.74 -5.03 -26.82
N MET A 158 -32.92 -4.90 -26.20
CA MET A 158 -34.11 -5.72 -26.54
C MET A 158 -34.63 -5.45 -27.94
N ASP A 159 -34.53 -4.21 -28.41
CA ASP A 159 -35.02 -3.82 -29.75
C ASP A 159 -34.01 -4.17 -30.86
N LEU A 160 -32.70 -4.22 -30.53
CA LEU A 160 -31.63 -4.55 -31.47
C LEU A 160 -31.86 -5.92 -32.14
N ALA A 161 -31.90 -5.91 -33.48
CA ALA A 161 -32.05 -7.11 -34.30
C ALA A 161 -33.24 -8.00 -33.87
N GLY A 162 -34.36 -7.37 -33.49
CA GLY A 162 -35.57 -8.06 -33.05
C GLY A 162 -35.38 -8.86 -31.76
N GLY A 163 -34.46 -8.45 -30.88
CA GLY A 163 -34.18 -9.10 -29.59
C GLY A 163 -33.25 -10.30 -29.66
N THR A 164 -32.76 -10.67 -30.86
CA THR A 164 -31.86 -11.84 -31.04
C THR A 164 -30.61 -11.74 -30.17
N ALA A 165 -29.98 -10.56 -30.15
CA ALA A 165 -28.80 -10.32 -29.32
C ALA A 165 -29.13 -10.42 -27.82
N TYR A 166 -30.22 -9.77 -27.37
CA TYR A 166 -30.64 -9.80 -25.98
C TYR A 166 -30.96 -11.22 -25.48
N HIS A 167 -31.63 -12.04 -26.28
CA HIS A 167 -31.89 -13.44 -25.94
C HIS A 167 -30.61 -14.27 -25.79
N TYR A 168 -29.61 -14.01 -26.63
CA TYR A 168 -28.28 -14.62 -26.45
C TYR A 168 -27.61 -14.17 -25.15
N LEU A 169 -27.58 -12.86 -24.85
CA LEU A 169 -27.03 -12.35 -23.60
C LEU A 169 -27.72 -12.97 -22.37
N SER A 170 -29.05 -13.05 -22.41
CA SER A 170 -29.85 -13.63 -21.32
C SER A 170 -29.56 -15.10 -21.09
N SER A 171 -29.40 -15.88 -22.16
CA SER A 171 -29.20 -17.34 -22.06
C SER A 171 -27.76 -17.72 -21.75
N ALA A 172 -26.78 -17.03 -22.36
CA ALA A 172 -25.37 -17.38 -22.25
C ALA A 172 -24.66 -16.68 -21.08
N PHE A 173 -25.02 -15.44 -20.76
CA PHE A 173 -24.22 -14.58 -19.87
C PHE A 173 -24.90 -14.19 -18.58
N PHE A 174 -26.20 -13.87 -18.58
CA PHE A 174 -26.85 -13.33 -17.37
C PHE A 174 -26.80 -14.29 -16.17
N GLY A 175 -26.80 -15.61 -16.39
CA GLY A 175 -26.58 -16.59 -15.32
C GLY A 175 -25.25 -16.39 -14.60
N ARG A 176 -24.18 -16.11 -15.36
CA ARG A 176 -22.81 -15.92 -14.85
C ARG A 176 -22.64 -14.59 -14.12
N LEU A 177 -23.45 -13.58 -14.45
CA LEU A 177 -23.42 -12.28 -13.78
C LEU A 177 -24.05 -12.31 -12.39
N ARG A 178 -24.97 -13.24 -12.14
CA ARG A 178 -25.60 -13.40 -10.83
C ARG A 178 -24.65 -14.14 -9.91
N ARG A 179 -23.84 -13.38 -9.19
CA ARG A 179 -22.77 -13.87 -8.34
C ARG A 179 -22.61 -13.01 -7.10
N ILE A 180 -21.91 -13.56 -6.12
CA ILE A 180 -21.33 -12.79 -5.03
C ILE A 180 -19.82 -12.83 -5.21
N GLU A 181 -19.18 -11.67 -5.27
CA GLU A 181 -17.74 -11.57 -5.15
C GLU A 181 -17.37 -11.35 -3.69
N TYR A 182 -16.24 -11.90 -3.29
CA TYR A 182 -15.65 -11.63 -1.99
C TYR A 182 -14.26 -11.04 -2.15
N GLU A 183 -13.90 -10.17 -1.23
CA GLU A 183 -12.54 -9.65 -1.04
C GLU A 183 -12.15 -9.88 0.41
N VAL A 184 -11.02 -10.55 0.61
CA VAL A 184 -10.46 -10.84 1.93
C VAL A 184 -9.24 -9.94 2.11
N THR A 185 -9.34 -8.96 2.99
CA THR A 185 -8.24 -8.04 3.30
C THR A 185 -7.49 -8.55 4.52
N TYR A 186 -6.17 -8.65 4.41
CA TYR A 186 -5.30 -9.03 5.50
C TYR A 186 -4.01 -8.22 5.48
N VAL A 187 -3.33 -8.21 6.62
CA VAL A 187 -2.02 -7.59 6.82
C VAL A 187 -1.03 -8.70 7.11
N ASP A 188 0.09 -8.72 6.41
CA ASP A 188 1.19 -9.62 6.70
C ASP A 188 2.35 -8.84 7.34
N GLY A 189 2.49 -8.99 8.66
CA GLY A 189 3.58 -8.39 9.44
C GLY A 189 4.96 -9.00 9.15
N SER A 190 5.02 -10.15 8.48
CA SER A 190 6.27 -10.70 7.96
C SER A 190 6.71 -9.96 6.70
N ILE A 191 5.81 -9.48 5.85
CA ILE A 191 6.14 -8.61 4.70
C ILE A 191 6.62 -7.23 5.16
N ALA A 192 6.17 -6.77 6.32
CA ALA A 192 6.74 -5.58 6.97
C ALA A 192 8.17 -5.77 7.53
N THR A 193 8.62 -7.02 7.67
CA THR A 193 9.96 -7.38 8.19
C THR A 193 10.85 -8.12 7.17
N GLN A 194 10.32 -8.49 6.02
CA GLN A 194 11.08 -9.07 4.92
C GLN A 194 11.48 -7.97 3.93
N PRO A 195 12.78 -7.76 3.69
CA PRO A 195 13.21 -6.88 2.62
C PRO A 195 12.63 -7.41 1.32
N SER A 196 12.19 -6.51 0.45
CA SER A 196 11.96 -6.80 -0.96
C SER A 196 13.20 -7.52 -1.50
N THR A 197 13.10 -8.83 -1.67
CA THR A 197 14.18 -9.66 -2.18
C THR A 197 14.45 -9.23 -3.61
N GLY A 198 15.55 -8.50 -3.78
CA GLY A 198 16.05 -8.11 -5.09
C GLY A 198 16.84 -6.81 -5.05
N MET A 199 18.01 -6.80 -4.41
CA MET A 199 19.04 -5.81 -4.76
C MET A 199 20.45 -6.27 -4.34
N THR A 200 20.91 -7.39 -4.89
CA THR A 200 22.35 -7.59 -5.15
C THR A 200 22.84 -6.74 -6.33
N GLU A 201 22.00 -5.85 -6.87
CA GLU A 201 22.35 -4.88 -7.92
C GLU A 201 22.07 -3.44 -7.47
N GLY A 202 22.64 -3.05 -6.33
CA GLY A 202 22.68 -1.65 -5.94
C GLY A 202 23.61 -0.90 -6.89
N VAL A 203 23.04 -0.24 -7.91
CA VAL A 203 23.52 0.98 -8.62
C VAL A 203 22.55 1.42 -9.75
N SER A 204 21.53 0.64 -10.15
CA SER A 204 20.73 0.97 -11.36
C SER A 204 19.33 1.58 -11.16
N VAL A 205 18.89 1.93 -9.94
CA VAL A 205 17.50 2.42 -9.71
C VAL A 205 17.50 3.90 -9.34
N VAL A 206 17.87 4.77 -10.28
CA VAL A 206 17.67 6.23 -10.15
C VAL A 206 16.91 6.84 -11.34
N THR A 207 16.56 6.09 -12.39
CA THR A 207 16.02 6.66 -13.64
C THR A 207 14.51 6.52 -13.89
N SER A 208 13.70 5.98 -12.98
CA SER A 208 12.29 5.66 -13.30
C SER A 208 11.21 6.37 -12.46
N GLY A 209 11.57 7.34 -11.61
CA GLY A 209 10.61 8.34 -11.13
C GLY A 209 9.41 7.84 -10.30
N LYS A 210 9.52 6.74 -9.54
CA LYS A 210 8.52 6.34 -8.53
C LYS A 210 9.17 6.23 -7.13
N PRO A 211 9.01 7.23 -6.25
CA PRO A 211 9.70 7.31 -4.95
C PRO A 211 9.13 6.42 -3.83
N GLU A 212 8.32 5.41 -4.13
CA GLU A 212 7.45 4.76 -3.14
C GLU A 212 8.09 3.58 -2.37
N ALA A 213 9.42 3.38 -2.42
CA ALA A 213 10.01 2.10 -1.99
C ALA A 213 10.85 2.08 -0.69
N PHE A 214 11.32 3.21 -0.14
CA PHE A 214 12.22 3.18 1.04
C PHE A 214 12.06 4.37 1.98
N SER A 215 11.70 4.15 3.25
CA SER A 215 11.67 5.21 4.27
C SER A 215 13.08 5.59 4.75
N VAL A 216 13.21 6.73 5.46
CA VAL A 216 14.46 7.14 6.13
C VAL A 216 14.98 6.05 7.08
N ALA A 217 14.08 5.35 7.77
CA ALA A 217 14.43 4.24 8.64
C ALA A 217 14.99 3.04 7.88
N ASP A 218 14.50 2.78 6.65
CA ASP A 218 15.03 1.72 5.80
C ASP A 218 16.44 2.05 5.32
N PHE A 219 16.70 3.30 4.93
CA PHE A 219 18.05 3.76 4.62
C PHE A 219 19.01 3.60 5.80
N CYS A 220 18.58 3.95 7.01
CA CYS A 220 19.41 3.80 8.20
C CYS A 220 19.73 2.33 8.50
N ARG A 221 18.71 1.46 8.45
CA ARG A 221 18.85 0.02 8.69
C ARG A 221 19.73 -0.67 7.66
N LEU A 222 19.60 -0.31 6.38
CA LEU A 222 20.47 -0.83 5.32
C LEU A 222 21.92 -0.41 5.55
N ALA A 223 22.14 0.83 5.97
CA ALA A 223 23.48 1.33 6.23
C ALA A 223 24.14 0.68 7.45
N GLU A 224 23.38 0.21 8.46
CA GLU A 224 23.91 -0.51 9.63
C GLU A 224 24.66 -1.80 9.25
N ALA A 225 24.36 -2.39 8.08
CA ALA A 225 25.10 -3.54 7.55
C ALA A 225 26.52 -3.19 7.05
N HIS A 226 26.84 -1.91 6.95
CA HIS A 226 28.09 -1.41 6.39
C HIS A 226 28.88 -0.59 7.41
N ALA A 227 30.21 -0.62 7.29
CA ALA A 227 31.05 0.20 8.16
C ALA A 227 30.86 1.69 7.85
N VAL A 228 30.77 2.52 8.90
CA VAL A 228 30.71 3.98 8.77
C VAL A 228 31.88 4.47 7.93
N GLY A 229 31.56 5.18 6.84
CA GLY A 229 32.54 5.70 5.87
C GLY A 229 32.81 4.80 4.68
N SER A 230 32.24 3.58 4.59
CA SER A 230 32.31 2.75 3.37
C SER A 230 31.57 3.41 2.20
N ALA A 231 31.82 2.98 0.96
CA ALA A 231 31.14 3.51 -0.21
C ALA A 231 29.61 3.34 -0.08
N GLU A 232 29.18 2.14 0.30
CA GLU A 232 27.78 1.75 0.45
C GLU A 232 27.08 2.54 1.56
N PHE A 233 27.71 2.67 2.74
CA PHE A 233 27.18 3.48 3.84
C PHE A 233 27.00 4.93 3.41
N ASN A 234 28.00 5.49 2.73
CA ASN A 234 27.98 6.88 2.30
C ASN A 234 26.90 7.14 1.25
N ASP A 235 26.74 6.22 0.29
CA ASP A 235 25.77 6.36 -0.80
C ASP A 235 24.33 6.28 -0.29
N LEU A 236 24.06 5.36 0.65
CA LEU A 236 22.75 5.23 1.30
C LEU A 236 22.36 6.48 2.08
N MET A 237 23.28 7.02 2.89
CA MET A 237 23.01 8.20 3.72
C MET A 237 22.89 9.48 2.89
N ASP A 238 23.73 9.67 1.87
CA ASP A 238 23.62 10.83 0.97
C ASP A 238 22.34 10.75 0.11
N LEU A 239 21.95 9.55 -0.36
CA LEU A 239 20.69 9.37 -1.07
C LEU A 239 19.49 9.67 -0.17
N ALA A 240 19.50 9.21 1.08
CA ALA A 240 18.45 9.51 2.05
C ALA A 240 18.28 11.03 2.26
N GLY A 241 19.39 11.77 2.44
CA GLY A 241 19.35 13.23 2.58
C GLY A 241 18.82 13.96 1.34
N ARG A 242 19.04 13.41 0.13
CA ARG A 242 18.50 13.96 -1.12
C ARG A 242 17.01 13.69 -1.30
N LEU A 243 16.55 12.51 -0.92
CA LEU A 243 15.14 12.09 -1.06
C LEU A 243 14.24 12.68 0.03
N TYR A 244 14.78 12.91 1.23
CA TYR A 244 14.02 13.39 2.40
C TYR A 244 14.60 14.70 2.96
N PRO A 245 14.54 15.81 2.20
CA PRO A 245 15.12 17.10 2.61
C PRO A 245 14.40 17.76 3.81
N ASP A 246 13.23 17.24 4.19
CA ASP A 246 12.48 17.67 5.37
C ASP A 246 12.78 16.83 6.62
N SER A 247 13.47 15.70 6.49
CA SER A 247 13.81 14.84 7.63
C SER A 247 15.12 15.29 8.29
N PRO A 248 15.12 15.62 9.60
CA PRO A 248 16.32 15.99 10.32
C PRO A 248 17.31 14.82 10.37
N VAL A 249 16.86 13.57 10.59
CA VAL A 249 17.74 12.40 10.65
C VAL A 249 18.43 12.16 9.31
N ALA A 250 17.69 12.17 8.20
CA ALA A 250 18.26 11.96 6.88
C ALA A 250 19.32 13.03 6.55
N CYS A 251 19.01 14.30 6.81
CA CYS A 251 19.91 15.40 6.51
C CYS A 251 21.13 15.45 7.44
N ILE A 252 20.97 15.20 8.74
CA ILE A 252 22.10 15.18 9.69
C ILE A 252 23.06 14.02 9.38
N ASN A 253 22.55 12.86 8.97
CA ASN A 253 23.37 11.72 8.55
C ASN A 253 24.08 11.95 7.23
N ALA A 254 23.39 12.50 6.22
CA ALA A 254 24.01 12.91 4.94
C ALA A 254 25.11 13.96 5.16
N ALA A 255 24.89 14.90 6.08
CA ALA A 255 25.91 15.85 6.49
C ALA A 255 27.11 15.16 7.16
N GLY A 256 26.87 14.13 7.97
CA GLY A 256 27.92 13.32 8.57
C GLY A 256 28.83 12.69 7.50
N VAL A 257 28.26 12.12 6.44
CA VAL A 257 29.02 11.61 5.29
C VAL A 257 29.85 12.72 4.61
N ALA A 258 29.24 13.88 4.37
CA ALA A 258 29.95 15.02 3.79
C ALA A 258 31.12 15.49 4.67
N LEU A 259 30.93 15.53 6.00
CA LEU A 259 31.98 15.86 6.97
C LEU A 259 33.13 14.86 6.96
N LEU A 260 32.85 13.55 6.89
CA LEU A 260 33.89 12.52 6.76
C LEU A 260 34.76 12.75 5.52
N ARG A 261 34.17 13.27 4.45
CA ARG A 261 34.86 13.63 3.19
C ARG A 261 35.44 15.04 3.19
N ARG A 262 35.30 15.80 4.30
CA ARG A 262 35.68 17.22 4.44
C ARG A 262 34.98 18.15 3.43
N ASP A 263 33.83 17.75 2.92
CA ASP A 263 33.00 18.56 2.04
C ASP A 263 32.12 19.48 2.90
N THR A 264 32.67 20.63 3.26
CA THR A 264 32.02 21.60 4.14
C THR A 264 30.81 22.26 3.48
N GLU A 265 30.82 22.44 2.16
CA GLU A 265 29.69 23.02 1.43
C GLU A 265 28.45 22.11 1.48
N ARG A 266 28.62 20.82 1.14
CA ARG A 266 27.50 19.86 1.22
C ARG A 266 27.04 19.64 2.65
N ALA A 267 27.96 19.52 3.60
CA ALA A 267 27.62 19.37 5.01
C ALA A 267 26.78 20.56 5.51
N ARG A 268 27.18 21.80 5.16
CA ARG A 268 26.41 23.00 5.49
C ARG A 268 25.02 22.98 4.88
N LYS A 269 24.90 22.61 3.60
CA LYS A 269 23.61 22.56 2.89
C LYS A 269 22.60 21.66 3.62
N TYR A 270 23.04 20.49 4.08
CA TYR A 270 22.16 19.57 4.80
C TYR A 270 21.86 20.03 6.24
N LEU A 271 22.81 20.65 6.95
CA LEU A 271 22.62 21.02 8.36
C LEU A 271 21.92 22.35 8.57
N GLN A 272 22.01 23.31 7.64
CA GLN A 272 21.61 24.70 7.87
C GLN A 272 20.16 24.84 8.36
N ARG A 273 19.23 24.04 7.83
CA ARG A 273 17.82 24.06 8.22
C ARG A 273 17.56 23.50 9.61
N PHE A 274 18.45 22.65 10.11
CA PHE A 274 18.32 21.92 11.35
C PHE A 274 19.33 22.38 12.42
N ALA A 275 20.02 23.51 12.19
CA ALA A 275 21.11 23.97 13.04
C ALA A 275 20.70 24.25 14.50
N THR A 276 19.41 24.49 14.77
CA THR A 276 18.87 24.71 16.12
C THR A 276 18.51 23.42 16.85
N LEU A 277 18.55 22.27 16.17
CA LEU A 277 18.27 20.97 16.80
C LEU A 277 19.49 20.52 17.62
N PRO A 278 19.32 20.10 18.89
CA PRO A 278 20.42 19.58 19.70
C PRO A 278 21.20 18.46 19.02
N GLU A 279 20.51 17.59 18.27
CA GLU A 279 21.05 16.44 17.56
C GLU A 279 21.99 16.84 16.41
N ALA A 280 21.74 17.99 15.78
CA ALA A 280 22.62 18.53 14.74
C ALA A 280 23.87 19.21 15.31
N GLY A 281 23.85 19.60 16.59
CA GLY A 281 24.86 20.47 17.20
C GLY A 281 26.28 19.91 17.15
N CYS A 282 26.46 18.58 17.31
CA CYS A 282 27.79 17.98 17.19
C CYS A 282 28.37 18.12 15.78
N ASN A 283 27.57 17.80 14.75
CA ASN A 283 27.99 17.89 13.36
C ASN A 283 28.18 19.36 12.92
N MET A 284 27.33 20.28 13.42
CA MET A 284 27.52 21.72 13.21
C MET A 284 28.81 22.26 13.84
N GLY A 285 29.15 21.79 15.04
CA GLY A 285 30.41 22.15 15.69
C GLY A 285 31.64 21.67 14.92
N ILE A 286 31.59 20.43 14.41
CA ILE A 286 32.65 19.84 13.58
C ILE A 286 32.76 20.59 12.24
N LEU A 287 31.64 20.94 11.60
CA LEU A 287 31.62 21.77 10.40
C LEU A 287 32.33 23.11 10.64
N CYS A 288 31.98 23.83 11.70
CA CYS A 288 32.60 25.12 12.03
C CYS A 288 34.11 24.97 12.27
N LEU A 289 34.55 23.88 12.90
CA LEU A 289 35.98 23.59 13.08
C LEU A 289 36.71 23.36 11.76
N LEU A 290 36.09 22.65 10.80
CA LEU A 290 36.68 22.42 9.48
C LEU A 290 36.77 23.72 8.66
N GLU A 291 35.85 24.65 8.89
CA GLU A 291 35.83 25.97 8.24
C GLU A 291 36.68 27.04 8.96
N GLY A 292 37.26 26.70 10.11
CA GLY A 292 38.12 27.60 10.89
C GLY A 292 37.37 28.53 11.86
N ASP A 293 36.05 28.45 11.96
CA ASP A 293 35.25 29.26 12.87
C ASP A 293 35.19 28.62 14.28
N ARG A 294 36.28 28.81 15.04
CA ARG A 294 36.43 28.24 16.39
C ARG A 294 35.38 28.75 17.37
N GLY A 295 34.97 30.02 17.24
CA GLY A 295 33.97 30.62 18.12
C GLY A 295 32.61 29.97 17.97
N LYS A 296 32.12 29.81 16.73
CA LYS A 296 30.86 29.10 16.48
C LYS A 296 30.94 27.62 16.82
N ALA A 297 32.09 26.99 16.58
CA ALA A 297 32.30 25.60 16.97
C ALA A 297 32.11 25.38 18.47
N GLU A 298 32.71 26.23 19.31
CA GLU A 298 32.59 26.14 20.77
C GLU A 298 31.13 26.26 21.22
N VAL A 299 30.35 27.18 20.63
CA VAL A 299 28.92 27.34 20.94
C VAL A 299 28.12 26.07 20.61
N TYR A 300 28.23 25.57 19.37
CA TYR A 300 27.48 24.38 18.94
C TYR A 300 27.86 23.12 19.75
N LEU A 301 29.16 22.92 20.00
CA LEU A 301 29.65 21.78 20.76
C LEU A 301 29.23 21.85 22.24
N SER A 302 29.22 23.04 22.84
CA SER A 302 28.79 23.24 24.23
C SER A 302 27.28 22.96 24.39
N LEU A 303 26.46 23.46 23.47
CA LEU A 303 25.01 23.19 23.45
C LEU A 303 24.73 21.68 23.26
N ALA A 304 25.41 21.04 22.31
CA ALA A 304 25.27 19.60 22.07
C ALA A 304 25.74 18.78 23.28
N GLN A 305 26.83 19.17 23.95
CA GLN A 305 27.29 18.51 25.17
C GLN A 305 26.29 18.66 26.31
N ALA A 306 25.71 19.85 26.51
CA ALA A 306 24.66 20.08 27.51
C ALA A 306 23.41 19.23 27.22
N GLY A 307 23.11 18.98 25.94
CA GLY A 307 22.10 18.05 25.48
C GLY A 307 22.48 16.56 25.56
N GLY A 308 23.64 16.22 26.14
CA GLY A 308 24.07 14.83 26.37
C GLY A 308 24.98 14.22 25.29
N SER A 309 25.40 14.99 24.27
CA SER A 309 26.27 14.47 23.20
C SER A 309 27.70 14.21 23.70
N VAL A 310 28.03 12.92 23.91
CA VAL A 310 29.39 12.48 24.27
C VAL A 310 30.43 12.85 23.22
N PRO A 311 30.19 12.68 21.89
CA PRO A 311 31.13 13.11 20.86
C PRO A 311 31.40 14.62 20.90
N ALA A 312 30.37 15.45 21.13
CA ALA A 312 30.54 16.90 21.22
C ALA A 312 31.45 17.30 22.39
N GLY A 313 31.29 16.68 23.56
CA GLY A 313 32.17 16.91 24.71
C GLY A 313 33.62 16.45 24.50
N ARG A 314 33.88 15.49 23.60
CA ARG A 314 35.26 15.13 23.18
C ARG A 314 35.83 16.17 22.22
N ALA A 315 35.03 16.62 21.26
CA ALA A 315 35.41 17.66 20.31
C ALA A 315 35.70 19.00 21.01
N LEU A 316 34.89 19.37 22.00
CA LEU A 316 35.07 20.61 22.77
C LEU A 316 36.38 20.59 23.57
N ARG A 317 36.69 19.48 24.26
CA ARG A 317 37.96 19.34 24.99
C ARG A 317 39.17 19.45 24.07
N PHE A 318 39.08 18.88 22.87
CA PHE A 318 40.14 19.01 21.87
C PHE A 318 40.30 20.46 21.37
N LEU A 319 39.19 21.16 21.16
CA LEU A 319 39.19 22.59 20.80
C LEU A 319 39.90 23.41 21.88
N GLN A 320 39.61 23.16 23.16
CA GLN A 320 40.18 23.89 24.30
C GLN A 320 41.64 23.54 24.60
N SER A 321 42.11 22.36 24.18
CA SER A 321 43.52 21.93 24.35
C SER A 321 44.50 22.50 23.32
N LYS A 322 43.99 23.22 22.32
CA LYS A 322 44.74 23.81 21.21
C LYS A 322 44.58 25.31 21.18
#